data_AF-A0A1N7JL14-F1
#
_entry.id   AF-A0A1N7JL14-F1
#
_cell.length_a   1.000
_cell.length_b   1.000
_cell.length_c   1.000
_cell.angle_alpha   90.00
_cell.angle_beta   90.00
_cell.angle_gamma   90.00
#
_symmetry.space_group_name_H-M   'P 1'
#
loop_
_entity.id
_entity.type
_entity.pdbx_description
1 polymer ?
#
loop_
_entity_poly.entity_id
_entity_poly.type
_entity_poly.pdbx_seq_one_letter_code
_entity_poly.pdbx_strand_id
1 'polypeptide(L)'
;MWADNETSEDLLGFRVHAELLINILNDESVLPITIGVFGDWGSGKSSILQIVKEEFEKEDDKDSLCIYFNGWTFEGYDDAKAALLNSILKELEDNRKISAELKDTIKEKAKKLWKSIDWMRGAGMVMKNVALPAVSAYFTGGLSLVPFAYQKMAEWGDNPDKIIKKLQSEEGKRIFEAFVKKGKEQDKNLTNAVSEFRKDFSDLLAATNFKRLVVIIDDLDRCSPERIIENLEAIKLFLNVPKTAFIIGADPRIVEYAIKHKYKNNKEIEEDNNRIVIDYLEKLIQLPYSLPRLSESEVETYISMLICKKEIGDTKFKRVLDEFRKYRVTNKYSAFGLSNFEKILEAGEFGKVKDNVITIPSLVPLITNSLYGNPRQIKRFLNTYTIRKRLAEVASLQSFDDAVLAKMMILEYSEPKLFKKLFEWQIAQDGVPKEITDIEAMSKEKVIDDVISEIKDSEFKEWSKPKIIKWFQIEPLLSGVDLRDYYWIARDKLENSITATSMIPPIVRALFNELLPDNMTATVTKSLLSEKFQPFSDIEKDAFFNLLSSNLKRNPKQKRLYDIFNTMTEMKIENAVYHYMEALKIISVSDIEPAVALRLADFKTDPEFGEFLINFFKDGKSKASKAFNIKK
;
A
#
# COMPACT_ATOMS: atom_id res chain seq x y z
N MET A 1 22.37 -9.32 4.66
CA MET A 1 21.02 -8.74 4.53
C MET A 1 20.99 -7.44 5.30
N TRP A 2 20.13 -6.51 4.92
CA TRP A 2 20.00 -5.18 5.52
C TRP A 2 18.72 -5.09 6.34
N ALA A 3 18.80 -4.53 7.55
CA ALA A 3 17.61 -4.27 8.36
C ALA A 3 16.76 -3.14 7.76
N ASP A 4 15.44 -3.28 7.86
CA ASP A 4 14.44 -2.28 7.45
C ASP A 4 14.04 -1.40 8.64
N ASN A 5 15.05 -0.80 9.28
CA ASN A 5 14.88 0.14 10.38
C ASN A 5 15.21 1.56 9.90
N GLU A 6 14.56 2.55 10.51
CA GLU A 6 14.97 3.94 10.47
C GLU A 6 16.38 4.11 11.05
N THR A 7 17.12 5.06 10.49
CA THR A 7 18.51 5.31 10.86
C THR A 7 18.81 6.79 10.64
N SER A 8 19.63 7.37 11.51
CA SER A 8 20.24 8.68 11.32
C SER A 8 21.48 8.65 10.45
N GLU A 9 22.02 7.45 10.18
CA GLU A 9 23.10 7.27 9.22
C GLU A 9 22.59 7.51 7.79
N ASP A 10 22.88 8.70 7.28
CA ASP A 10 22.44 9.15 5.96
C ASP A 10 23.27 8.54 4.83
N LEU A 11 22.74 7.47 4.22
CA LEU A 11 23.28 6.85 3.00
C LEU A 11 22.69 7.42 1.70
N LEU A 12 21.70 8.30 1.80
CA LEU A 12 20.91 8.81 0.68
C LEU A 12 21.31 10.23 0.29
N GLY A 13 21.94 10.98 1.19
CA GLY A 13 22.15 12.42 1.06
C GLY A 13 20.96 13.24 1.57
N PHE A 14 20.06 12.64 2.36
CA PHE A 14 18.88 13.29 2.92
C PHE A 14 19.18 14.25 4.06
N ARG A 15 20.43 14.34 4.50
CA ARG A 15 20.88 15.34 5.46
C ARG A 15 20.55 16.77 5.02
N VAL A 16 20.58 17.07 3.72
CA VAL A 16 20.18 18.40 3.21
C VAL A 16 18.71 18.74 3.54
N HIS A 17 17.83 17.74 3.53
CA HIS A 17 16.42 17.88 3.87
C HIS A 17 16.25 18.08 5.38
N ALA A 18 16.97 17.29 6.18
CA ALA A 18 16.98 17.46 7.63
C ALA A 18 17.53 18.84 8.05
N GLU A 19 18.64 19.28 7.43
CA GLU A 19 19.25 20.59 7.68
C GLU A 19 18.33 21.75 7.31
N LEU A 20 17.55 21.63 6.22
CA LEU A 20 16.50 22.61 5.91
C LEU A 20 15.47 22.70 7.04
N LEU A 21 14.96 21.57 7.53
CA LEU A 21 14.00 21.55 8.63
C LEU A 21 14.62 22.14 9.90
N ILE A 22 15.84 21.72 10.26
CA ILE A 22 16.58 22.25 11.42
C ILE A 22 16.75 23.76 11.32
N ASN A 23 17.13 24.30 10.16
CA ASN A 23 17.30 25.74 9.96
C ASN A 23 15.99 26.52 10.16
N ILE A 24 14.87 26.00 9.63
CA ILE A 24 13.54 26.61 9.83
C ILE A 24 13.15 26.58 11.30
N LEU A 25 13.36 25.46 11.99
CA LEU A 25 13.05 25.30 13.40
C LEU A 25 13.94 26.15 14.31
N ASN A 26 15.16 26.44 13.85
CA ASN A 26 16.09 27.34 14.52
C ASN A 26 15.72 28.82 14.41
N ASP A 27 14.86 29.19 13.46
CA ASP A 27 14.41 30.56 13.30
C ASP A 27 13.23 30.85 14.25
N GLU A 28 13.50 31.61 15.32
CA GLU A 28 12.45 31.96 16.29
C GLU A 28 11.36 32.87 15.69
N SER A 29 11.64 33.56 14.58
CA SER A 29 10.69 34.48 13.95
C SER A 29 9.54 33.76 13.24
N VAL A 30 9.73 32.48 12.88
CA VAL A 30 8.69 31.67 12.25
C VAL A 30 7.85 30.90 13.25
N LEU A 31 8.19 30.92 14.54
CA LEU A 31 7.43 30.24 15.58
C LEU A 31 6.17 31.05 15.97
N PRO A 32 5.02 30.40 16.17
CA PRO A 32 4.80 28.96 16.08
C PRO A 32 4.59 28.45 14.65
N ILE A 33 5.08 27.23 14.38
CA ILE A 33 5.02 26.60 13.06
C ILE A 33 4.63 25.12 13.13
N THR A 34 3.94 24.64 12.10
CA THR A 34 3.62 23.23 11.86
C THR A 34 4.05 22.87 10.45
N ILE A 35 4.98 21.94 10.37
CA ILE A 35 5.61 21.46 9.14
C ILE A 35 5.11 20.05 8.86
N GLY A 36 4.58 19.80 7.66
CA GLY A 36 4.22 18.46 7.21
C GLY A 36 5.33 17.87 6.36
N VAL A 37 5.98 16.81 6.80
CA VAL A 37 6.97 16.05 6.03
C VAL A 37 6.27 14.91 5.31
N PHE A 38 6.01 15.08 4.02
CA PHE A 38 5.20 14.19 3.21
C PHE A 38 6.05 13.28 2.31
N GLY A 39 5.56 12.08 2.05
CA GLY A 39 6.18 11.13 1.13
C GLY A 39 5.54 9.76 1.19
N ASP A 40 5.80 8.94 0.17
CA ASP A 40 5.33 7.55 0.09
C ASP A 40 5.81 6.72 1.30
N TRP A 41 5.10 5.64 1.61
CA TRP A 41 5.57 4.69 2.63
C TRP A 41 6.95 4.13 2.28
N GLY A 42 7.91 4.22 3.22
CA GLY A 42 9.30 3.81 2.99
C GLY A 42 10.17 4.83 2.23
N SER A 43 9.69 6.06 2.01
CA SER A 43 10.46 7.12 1.33
C SER A 43 11.61 7.71 2.17
N GLY A 44 11.69 7.43 3.48
CA GLY A 44 12.72 7.96 4.38
C GLY A 44 12.28 9.07 5.33
N LYS A 45 10.98 9.39 5.43
CA LYS A 45 10.41 10.38 6.37
C LYS A 45 10.94 10.22 7.80
N SER A 46 10.72 9.04 8.41
CA SER A 46 11.13 8.73 9.77
C SER A 46 12.64 8.84 9.98
N SER A 47 13.44 8.52 8.96
CA SER A 47 14.91 8.71 9.01
C SER A 47 15.29 10.18 9.06
N ILE A 48 14.63 11.04 8.28
CA ILE A 48 14.83 12.50 8.37
C ILE A 48 14.39 13.03 9.72
N LEU A 49 13.22 12.61 10.21
CA LEU A 49 12.72 13.02 11.53
C LEU A 49 13.67 12.57 12.66
N GLN A 50 14.29 11.39 12.53
CA GLN A 50 15.31 10.91 13.45
C GLN A 50 16.59 11.76 13.41
N ILE A 51 17.04 12.20 12.23
CA ILE A 51 18.19 13.13 12.12
C ILE A 51 17.85 14.48 12.79
N VAL A 52 16.64 15.00 12.57
CA VAL A 52 16.17 16.25 13.20
C VAL A 52 16.11 16.09 14.72
N LYS A 53 15.56 14.98 15.21
CA LYS A 53 15.51 14.65 16.63
C LYS A 53 16.90 14.64 17.26
N GLU A 54 17.84 13.91 16.66
CA GLU A 54 19.20 13.79 17.17
C GLU A 54 19.91 15.15 17.24
N GLU A 55 19.63 16.07 16.31
CA GLU A 55 20.20 17.41 16.35
C GLU A 55 19.73 18.20 17.58
N PHE A 56 18.43 18.21 17.88
CA PHE A 56 17.87 18.94 19.02
C PHE A 56 18.06 18.22 20.37
N GLU A 57 18.43 16.94 20.37
CA GLU A 57 18.76 16.17 21.57
C GLU A 57 20.23 16.29 22.00
N LYS A 58 21.10 16.89 21.19
CA LYS A 58 22.51 17.09 21.57
C LYS A 58 22.64 17.89 22.87
N GLU A 59 23.73 17.62 23.60
CA GLU A 59 24.01 18.27 24.90
C GLU A 59 24.36 19.76 24.79
N ASP A 60 24.87 20.18 23.63
CA ASP A 60 25.24 21.57 23.34
C ASP A 60 24.03 22.45 22.99
N ASP A 61 22.93 21.86 22.50
CA ASP A 61 21.66 22.55 22.33
C ASP A 61 20.94 22.72 23.67
N LYS A 62 21.11 23.88 24.31
CA LYS A 62 20.44 24.22 25.58
C LYS A 62 19.14 24.99 25.39
N ASP A 63 18.85 25.40 24.16
CA ASP A 63 17.75 26.31 23.83
C ASP A 63 16.48 25.57 23.43
N SER A 64 16.59 24.29 23.05
CA SER A 64 15.47 23.50 22.55
C SER A 64 15.10 22.32 23.45
N LEU A 65 13.79 22.10 23.53
CA LEU A 65 13.19 20.87 24.02
C LEU A 65 12.63 20.10 22.82
N CYS A 66 13.12 18.88 22.59
CA CYS A 66 12.61 18.00 21.54
C CYS A 66 11.78 16.86 22.14
N ILE A 67 10.62 16.61 21.55
CA ILE A 67 9.65 15.60 21.97
C ILE A 67 9.33 14.74 20.75
N TYR A 68 9.42 13.42 20.88
CA TYR A 68 9.13 12.49 19.79
C TYR A 68 7.90 11.64 20.13
N PHE A 69 6.87 11.77 19.30
CA PHE A 69 5.59 11.08 19.45
C PHE A 69 5.33 10.15 18.27
N ASN A 70 5.29 8.85 18.55
CA ASN A 70 4.92 7.83 17.56
C ASN A 70 3.42 7.56 17.64
N GLY A 71 2.64 8.02 16.66
CA GLY A 71 1.18 7.94 16.69
C GLY A 71 0.63 6.52 16.80
N TRP A 72 1.33 5.54 16.21
CA TRP A 72 0.94 4.13 16.21
C TRP A 72 1.10 3.48 17.59
N THR A 73 2.16 3.82 18.32
CA THR A 73 2.42 3.26 19.67
C THR A 73 1.31 3.59 20.66
N PHE A 74 0.58 4.69 20.44
CA PHE A 74 -0.49 5.15 21.32
C PHE A 74 -1.91 4.83 20.82
N GLU A 75 -2.04 3.97 19.79
CA GLU A 75 -3.35 3.58 19.21
C GLU A 75 -4.29 2.92 20.24
N GLY A 76 -3.74 2.26 21.27
CA GLY A 76 -4.49 1.62 22.35
C GLY A 76 -4.99 2.55 23.46
N TYR A 77 -4.62 3.84 23.46
CA TYR A 77 -5.09 4.79 24.48
C TYR A 77 -6.48 5.33 24.11
N ASP A 78 -7.38 5.44 25.09
CA ASP A 78 -8.76 5.91 24.84
C ASP A 78 -8.84 7.33 24.24
N ASP A 79 -7.78 8.14 24.35
CA ASP A 79 -7.78 9.55 23.94
C ASP A 79 -6.38 9.99 23.46
N ALA A 80 -6.25 10.26 22.15
CA ALA A 80 -5.01 10.71 21.52
C ALA A 80 -4.53 12.07 22.05
N LYS A 81 -5.44 12.96 22.47
CA LYS A 81 -5.11 14.28 23.02
C LYS A 81 -4.44 14.14 24.36
N ALA A 82 -5.01 13.30 25.22
CA ALA A 82 -4.43 12.97 26.51
C ALA A 82 -3.10 12.23 26.34
N ALA A 83 -2.98 11.30 25.38
CA ALA A 83 -1.74 10.58 25.14
C ALA A 83 -0.59 11.51 24.71
N LEU A 84 -0.83 12.38 23.71
CA LEU A 84 0.16 13.35 23.24
C LEU A 84 0.57 14.30 24.38
N LEU A 85 -0.40 14.83 25.12
CA LEU A 85 -0.11 15.72 26.22
C LEU A 85 0.64 15.03 27.37
N ASN A 86 0.26 13.81 27.73
CA ASN A 86 0.96 13.05 28.75
C ASN A 86 2.41 12.81 28.36
N SER A 87 2.65 12.53 27.08
CA SER A 87 4.02 12.43 26.54
C SER A 87 4.77 13.75 26.70
N ILE A 88 4.16 14.86 26.28
CA ILE A 88 4.77 16.20 26.36
C ILE A 88 5.10 16.57 27.81
N LEU A 89 4.13 16.45 28.72
CA LEU A 89 4.31 16.79 30.13
C LEU A 89 5.31 15.88 30.83
N LYS A 90 5.30 14.58 30.52
CA LYS A 90 6.27 13.64 31.09
C LYS A 90 7.69 13.94 30.62
N GLU A 91 7.88 14.19 29.32
CA GLU A 91 9.20 14.57 28.80
C GLU A 91 9.68 15.92 29.33
N LEU A 92 8.76 16.86 29.61
CA LEU A 92 9.06 18.09 30.33
C LEU A 92 9.51 17.83 31.78
N GLU A 93 8.82 16.96 32.53
CA GLU A 93 9.18 16.64 33.92
C GLU A 93 10.51 15.87 34.02
N ASP A 94 10.74 14.94 33.10
CA ASP A 94 11.90 14.04 33.09
C ASP A 94 13.11 14.62 32.34
N ASN A 95 12.97 15.81 31.74
CA ASN A 95 14.03 16.39 30.92
C ASN A 95 15.32 16.65 31.72
N ARG A 96 16.45 16.19 31.18
CA ARG A 96 17.78 16.38 31.79
C ARG A 96 18.31 17.80 31.67
N LYS A 97 17.86 18.57 30.67
CA LYS A 97 18.27 19.97 30.42
C LYS A 97 17.59 20.95 31.40
N ILE A 98 16.55 20.52 32.12
CA ILE A 98 15.83 21.34 33.10
C ILE A 98 16.53 21.28 34.46
N SER A 99 16.88 22.45 35.00
CA SER A 99 17.53 22.57 36.31
C SER A 99 16.61 22.08 37.45
N ALA A 100 17.21 21.53 38.52
CA ALA A 100 16.47 21.00 39.66
C ALA A 100 15.52 22.04 40.30
N GLU A 101 15.91 23.32 40.28
CA GLU A 101 15.13 24.45 40.81
C GLU A 101 13.85 24.74 40.01
N LEU A 102 13.87 24.49 38.68
CA LEU A 102 12.71 24.72 37.81
C LEU A 102 11.74 23.53 37.81
N LYS A 103 12.19 22.33 38.21
CA LYS A 103 11.38 21.10 38.16
C LYS A 103 10.12 21.19 39.02
N ASP A 104 10.18 21.77 40.21
CA ASP A 104 9.00 21.90 41.08
C ASP A 104 7.97 22.88 40.51
N THR A 105 8.44 23.97 39.91
CA THR A 105 7.58 24.96 39.23
C THR A 105 6.91 24.37 38.00
N ILE A 106 7.66 23.59 37.20
CA ILE A 106 7.13 22.90 36.02
C ILE A 106 6.11 21.83 36.43
N LYS A 107 6.38 21.04 37.47
CA LYS A 107 5.44 20.06 38.02
C LYS A 107 4.13 20.70 38.49
N GLU A 108 4.19 21.86 39.14
CA GLU A 108 2.97 22.55 39.58
C GLU A 108 2.14 23.04 38.38
N LYS A 109 2.78 23.63 37.38
CA LYS A 109 2.13 24.10 36.14
C LYS A 109 1.58 22.94 35.31
N ALA A 110 2.32 21.83 35.21
CA ALA A 110 1.88 20.60 34.58
C ALA A 110 0.62 20.04 35.27
N LYS A 111 0.59 20.02 36.61
CA LYS A 111 -0.61 19.61 37.37
C LYS A 111 -1.85 20.47 37.09
N LYS A 112 -1.67 21.77 36.83
CA LYS A 112 -2.79 22.66 36.42
C LYS A 112 -3.32 22.27 35.04
N LEU A 113 -2.42 22.05 34.08
CA LEU A 113 -2.78 21.56 32.74
C LEU A 113 -3.50 20.20 32.76
N TRP A 114 -3.03 19.27 33.60
CA TRP A 114 -3.69 17.98 33.82
C TRP A 114 -5.15 18.14 34.25
N LYS A 115 -5.43 19.04 35.20
CA LYS A 115 -6.80 19.31 35.67
C LYS A 115 -7.67 19.90 34.57
N SER A 116 -7.12 20.79 33.75
CA SER A 116 -7.84 21.37 32.60
C SER A 116 -8.23 20.28 31.59
N ILE A 117 -7.42 19.23 31.46
CA ILE A 117 -7.65 18.12 30.52
C ILE A 117 -8.60 17.07 31.09
N ASP A 118 -8.45 16.70 32.36
CA ASP A 118 -9.40 15.82 33.03
C ASP A 118 -10.81 16.43 33.03
N TRP A 119 -10.92 17.76 33.14
CA TRP A 119 -12.18 18.47 32.92
C TRP A 119 -12.68 18.35 31.47
N MET A 120 -11.82 18.54 30.46
CA MET A 120 -12.19 18.32 29.05
C MET A 120 -12.63 16.87 28.78
N ARG A 121 -12.00 15.88 29.42
CA ARG A 121 -12.37 14.46 29.34
C ARG A 121 -13.72 14.17 30.02
N GLY A 122 -13.93 14.69 31.24
CA GLY A 122 -15.12 14.47 32.04
C GLY A 122 -16.37 15.24 31.58
N ALA A 123 -16.21 16.38 30.91
CA ALA A 123 -17.30 17.19 30.38
C ALA A 123 -17.83 16.72 29.01
N GLY A 124 -17.33 15.60 28.47
CA GLY A 124 -17.71 15.10 27.13
C GLY A 124 -17.11 15.91 25.98
N MET A 125 -16.06 16.73 26.22
CA MET A 125 -15.35 17.48 25.17
C MET A 125 -14.34 16.62 24.41
N VAL A 126 -14.13 15.38 24.84
CA VAL A 126 -13.44 14.33 24.07
C VAL A 126 -14.51 13.55 23.29
N MET A 127 -14.59 13.86 21.99
CA MET A 127 -15.55 13.28 21.04
C MET A 127 -15.53 11.75 21.08
N LYS A 128 -16.51 11.13 21.75
CA LYS A 128 -17.01 9.81 21.36
C LYS A 128 -18.24 10.02 20.50
N ASN A 129 -18.02 9.94 19.18
CA ASN A 129 -19.02 9.94 18.11
C ASN A 129 -19.74 11.29 17.89
N VAL A 130 -19.90 11.64 16.61
CA VAL A 130 -20.52 12.86 16.08
C VAL A 130 -19.59 14.07 16.05
N ALA A 131 -19.05 14.36 14.86
CA ALA A 131 -18.60 15.69 14.50
C ALA A 131 -19.80 16.65 14.64
N LEU A 132 -19.94 17.29 15.80
CA LEU A 132 -20.93 18.34 15.99
C LEU A 132 -20.46 19.58 15.21
N PRO A 133 -21.31 20.17 14.34
CA PRO A 133 -21.02 21.41 13.60
C PRO A 133 -20.57 22.61 14.46
N ALA A 134 -20.78 22.56 15.78
CA ALA A 134 -20.29 23.56 16.72
C ALA A 134 -18.76 23.68 16.76
N VAL A 135 -18.03 22.56 16.61
CA VAL A 135 -16.55 22.60 16.60
C VAL A 135 -16.05 23.24 15.29
N SER A 136 -16.70 23.00 14.15
CA SER A 136 -16.32 23.62 12.87
C SER A 136 -16.53 25.14 12.85
N ALA A 137 -17.58 25.67 13.50
CA ALA A 137 -17.88 27.10 13.51
C ALA A 137 -16.82 27.95 14.25
N TYR A 138 -16.13 27.36 15.24
CA TYR A 138 -15.05 28.02 15.99
C TYR A 138 -13.74 28.13 15.19
N PHE A 139 -13.48 27.19 14.28
CA PHE A 139 -12.22 27.09 13.54
C PHE A 139 -12.28 27.62 12.08
N THR A 140 -13.41 28.17 11.62
CA THR A 140 -13.59 28.74 10.27
C THR A 140 -13.72 30.26 10.21
N GLY A 141 -13.65 30.97 11.35
CA GLY A 141 -13.87 32.42 11.39
C GLY A 141 -15.32 32.83 11.68
N GLY A 142 -16.03 32.06 12.52
CA GLY A 142 -17.21 32.52 13.25
C GLY A 142 -18.44 32.79 12.40
N LEU A 143 -19.24 31.76 12.13
CA LEU A 143 -20.72 31.75 12.08
C LEU A 143 -21.20 30.48 11.34
N SER A 144 -21.75 29.52 12.08
CA SER A 144 -22.96 28.80 11.66
C SER A 144 -23.41 27.85 12.78
N LEU A 145 -24.56 28.19 13.36
CA LEU A 145 -25.34 27.32 14.24
C LEU A 145 -25.68 26.01 13.49
N VAL A 146 -26.03 24.95 14.22
CA VAL A 146 -26.92 23.82 13.84
C VAL A 146 -26.29 22.45 14.11
N PRO A 147 -26.61 21.87 15.27
CA PRO A 147 -27.00 20.45 15.30
C PRO A 147 -28.44 20.26 15.80
N PHE A 148 -28.88 21.04 16.80
CA PHE A 148 -30.21 20.88 17.41
C PHE A 148 -31.36 21.50 16.59
N ALA A 149 -31.07 22.47 15.73
CA ALA A 149 -32.07 23.09 14.85
C ALA A 149 -32.60 22.10 13.80
N TYR A 150 -31.76 21.19 13.30
CA TYR A 150 -32.17 20.16 12.34
C TYR A 150 -33.17 19.17 12.98
N GLN A 151 -32.93 18.80 14.24
CA GLN A 151 -33.80 17.87 14.99
C GLN A 151 -35.19 18.46 15.28
N LYS A 152 -35.27 19.75 15.64
CA LYS A 152 -36.55 20.44 15.88
C LYS A 152 -37.29 20.82 14.59
N MET A 153 -36.57 21.07 13.49
CA MET A 153 -37.19 21.28 12.17
C MET A 153 -37.85 19.99 11.68
N ALA A 154 -37.23 18.83 11.92
CA ALA A 154 -37.83 17.52 11.62
C ALA A 154 -39.14 17.27 12.42
N GLU A 155 -39.22 17.71 13.69
CA GLU A 155 -40.47 17.67 14.47
C GLU A 155 -41.58 18.58 13.90
N TRP A 156 -41.23 19.58 13.09
CA TRP A 156 -42.18 20.49 12.44
C TRP A 156 -42.62 20.01 11.04
N GLY A 157 -42.05 18.89 10.58
CA GLY A 157 -42.34 18.20 9.32
C GLY A 157 -41.60 18.80 8.12
N ASP A 158 -41.46 18.02 7.04
CA ASP A 158 -40.63 18.36 5.87
C ASP A 158 -41.20 19.46 4.94
N ASN A 159 -42.25 20.18 5.37
CA ASN A 159 -42.89 21.19 4.54
C ASN A 159 -42.36 22.62 4.87
N PRO A 160 -41.67 23.29 3.93
CA PRO A 160 -41.04 24.59 4.14
C PRO A 160 -41.99 25.68 4.65
N ASP A 161 -43.23 25.72 4.16
CA ASP A 161 -44.20 26.77 4.51
C ASP A 161 -44.73 26.63 5.95
N LYS A 162 -44.80 25.39 6.46
CA LYS A 162 -45.21 25.12 7.86
C LYS A 162 -44.12 25.50 8.84
N ILE A 163 -42.87 25.23 8.47
CA ILE A 163 -41.69 25.58 9.26
C ILE A 163 -41.60 27.11 9.41
N ILE A 164 -41.75 27.85 8.31
CA ILE A 164 -41.68 29.31 8.30
C ILE A 164 -42.79 29.93 9.18
N LYS A 165 -44.03 29.43 9.06
CA LYS A 165 -45.14 29.89 9.91
C LYS A 165 -44.92 29.63 11.41
N LYS A 166 -44.34 28.48 11.77
CA LYS A 166 -44.03 28.17 13.18
C LYS A 166 -42.88 29.02 13.72
N LEU A 167 -41.85 29.28 12.93
CA LEU A 167 -40.74 30.17 13.30
C LEU A 167 -41.19 31.62 13.54
N GLN A 168 -42.16 32.10 12.76
CA GLN A 168 -42.72 33.45 12.90
C GLN A 168 -43.72 33.60 14.05
N SER A 169 -44.19 32.49 14.64
CA SER A 169 -45.07 32.52 15.81
C SER A 169 -44.33 33.01 17.06
N GLU A 170 -45.07 33.58 18.03
CA GLU A 170 -44.53 34.03 19.32
C GLU A 170 -43.83 32.90 20.10
N GLU A 171 -44.34 31.67 19.98
CA GLU A 171 -43.73 30.49 20.60
C GLU A 171 -42.42 30.11 19.89
N GLY A 172 -42.38 30.19 18.56
CA GLY A 172 -41.17 29.95 17.75
C GLY A 172 -40.06 30.96 18.01
N LYS A 173 -40.39 32.25 18.15
CA LYS A 173 -39.42 33.31 18.47
C LYS A 173 -38.81 33.14 19.86
N ARG A 174 -39.62 32.84 20.89
CA ARG A 174 -39.12 32.58 22.26
C ARG A 174 -38.21 31.36 22.34
N ILE A 175 -38.59 30.29 21.63
CA ILE A 175 -37.79 29.08 21.52
C ILE A 175 -36.44 29.39 20.83
N PHE A 176 -36.46 30.12 19.72
CA PHE A 176 -35.25 30.55 19.00
C PHE A 176 -34.34 31.45 19.86
N GLU A 177 -34.89 32.44 20.55
CA GLU A 177 -34.13 33.34 21.44
C GLU A 177 -33.50 32.59 22.63
N ALA A 178 -34.23 31.67 23.26
CA ALA A 178 -33.69 30.82 24.32
C ALA A 178 -32.56 29.91 23.81
N PHE A 179 -32.64 29.44 22.56
CA PHE A 179 -31.59 28.66 21.91
C PHE A 179 -30.35 29.50 21.59
N VAL A 180 -30.53 30.71 21.05
CA VAL A 180 -29.42 31.65 20.81
C VAL A 180 -28.72 32.00 22.11
N LYS A 181 -29.46 32.13 23.22
CA LYS A 181 -28.90 32.43 24.53
C LYS A 181 -28.13 31.24 25.13
N LYS A 182 -28.69 30.03 25.07
CA LYS A 182 -28.00 28.79 25.53
C LYS A 182 -26.79 28.41 24.69
N GLY A 183 -26.87 28.57 23.37
CA GLY A 183 -25.73 28.34 22.45
C GLY A 183 -24.59 29.31 22.75
N LYS A 184 -24.89 30.59 22.96
CA LYS A 184 -23.89 31.61 23.36
C LYS A 184 -23.25 31.33 24.72
N GLU A 185 -23.97 30.75 25.69
CA GLU A 185 -23.42 30.40 27.01
C GLU A 185 -22.53 29.15 26.97
N GLN A 186 -22.90 28.11 26.21
CA GLN A 186 -22.04 26.94 26.00
C GLN A 186 -20.79 27.27 25.18
N ASP A 187 -20.92 28.06 24.12
CA ASP A 187 -19.77 28.50 23.31
C ASP A 187 -18.78 29.32 24.13
N LYS A 188 -19.26 30.17 25.06
CA LYS A 188 -18.40 30.98 25.96
C LYS A 188 -17.58 30.13 26.91
N ASN A 189 -18.16 29.06 27.45
CA ASN A 189 -17.46 28.16 28.38
C ASN A 189 -16.40 27.31 27.65
N LEU A 190 -16.67 26.89 26.41
CA LEU A 190 -15.73 26.13 25.58
C LEU A 190 -14.56 27.00 25.08
N THR A 191 -14.83 28.24 24.66
CA THR A 191 -13.80 29.19 24.24
C THR A 191 -12.83 29.55 25.36
N ASN A 192 -13.35 29.74 26.57
CA ASN A 192 -12.53 30.04 27.73
C ASN A 192 -11.57 28.89 28.06
N ALA A 193 -12.02 27.62 28.01
CA ALA A 193 -11.19 26.48 28.37
C ALA A 193 -9.99 26.24 27.44
N VAL A 194 -10.17 26.37 26.11
CA VAL A 194 -9.05 26.22 25.15
C VAL A 194 -8.08 27.39 25.24
N SER A 195 -8.60 28.61 25.44
CA SER A 195 -7.78 29.80 25.65
C SER A 195 -6.96 29.70 26.95
N GLU A 196 -7.60 29.24 28.03
CA GLU A 196 -6.97 28.99 29.33
C GLU A 196 -5.91 27.89 29.23
N PHE A 197 -6.20 26.79 28.52
CA PHE A 197 -5.21 25.75 28.24
C PHE A 197 -3.98 26.29 27.49
N ARG A 198 -4.18 27.06 26.41
CA ARG A 198 -3.08 27.64 25.64
C ARG A 198 -2.24 28.61 26.48
N LYS A 199 -2.90 29.38 27.34
CA LYS A 199 -2.23 30.28 28.29
C LYS A 199 -1.41 29.48 29.30
N ASP A 200 -2.01 28.48 29.95
CA ASP A 200 -1.33 27.63 30.94
C ASP A 200 -0.13 26.89 30.31
N PHE A 201 -0.27 26.45 29.07
CA PHE A 201 0.80 25.78 28.33
C PHE A 201 1.90 26.75 27.95
N SER A 202 1.55 27.97 27.49
CA SER A 202 2.52 29.05 27.26
C SER A 202 3.26 29.42 28.55
N ASP A 203 2.55 29.51 29.68
CA ASP A 203 3.11 29.81 31.00
C ASP A 203 4.00 28.69 31.52
N LEU A 204 3.74 27.43 31.13
CA LEU A 204 4.61 26.29 31.37
C LEU A 204 5.88 26.41 30.55
N LEU A 205 5.77 26.61 29.23
CA LEU A 205 6.93 26.74 28.34
C LEU A 205 7.83 27.91 28.74
N ALA A 206 7.24 29.04 29.12
CA ALA A 206 7.99 30.18 29.64
C ALA A 206 8.83 29.83 30.89
N ALA A 207 8.30 28.97 31.77
CA ALA A 207 9.00 28.54 32.99
C ALA A 207 10.17 27.57 32.70
N THR A 208 10.23 26.96 31.53
CA THR A 208 11.33 26.03 31.17
C THR A 208 12.61 26.73 30.73
N ASN A 209 12.56 28.04 30.45
CA ASN A 209 13.61 28.83 29.81
C ASN A 209 14.05 28.36 28.40
N PHE A 210 13.42 27.34 27.83
CA PHE A 210 13.67 26.99 26.43
C PHE A 210 13.19 28.10 25.50
N LYS A 211 13.95 28.31 24.42
CA LYS A 211 13.57 29.19 23.31
C LYS A 211 12.53 28.53 22.42
N ARG A 212 12.54 27.18 22.35
CA ARG A 212 11.54 26.43 21.59
C ARG A 212 11.24 25.04 22.12
N LEU A 213 10.01 24.60 21.84
CA LEU A 213 9.55 23.22 21.93
C LEU A 213 9.39 22.68 20.50
N VAL A 214 10.12 21.63 20.15
CA VAL A 214 9.99 20.88 18.89
C VAL A 214 9.25 19.58 19.18
N VAL A 215 8.07 19.40 18.59
CA VAL A 215 7.27 18.18 18.71
C VAL A 215 7.28 17.45 17.37
N ILE A 216 7.93 16.30 17.33
CA ILE A 216 8.01 15.41 16.17
C ILE A 216 6.90 14.37 16.29
N ILE A 217 6.06 14.25 15.27
CA ILE A 217 4.94 13.31 15.19
C ILE A 217 5.18 12.42 13.98
N ASP A 218 5.32 11.12 14.22
CA ASP A 218 5.67 10.13 13.19
C ASP A 218 4.71 8.94 13.19
N ASP A 219 4.78 8.12 12.13
CA ASP A 219 3.98 6.90 11.92
C ASP A 219 2.45 7.12 12.01
N LEU A 220 1.96 8.33 11.75
CA LEU A 220 0.51 8.58 11.64
C LEU A 220 -0.13 7.72 10.55
N ASP A 221 0.60 7.47 9.47
CA ASP A 221 0.14 6.67 8.34
C ASP A 221 -0.01 5.16 8.66
N ARG A 222 0.33 4.72 9.86
CA ARG A 222 0.05 3.35 10.36
C ARG A 222 -1.18 3.26 11.25
N CYS A 223 -1.74 4.38 11.70
CA CYS A 223 -2.91 4.41 12.57
C CYS A 223 -4.21 4.18 11.80
N SER A 224 -5.28 3.79 12.51
CA SER A 224 -6.63 3.80 11.94
C SER A 224 -7.05 5.20 11.44
N PRO A 225 -7.95 5.30 10.45
CA PRO A 225 -8.48 6.58 9.97
C PRO A 225 -8.99 7.51 11.07
N GLU A 226 -9.71 6.96 12.06
CA GLU A 226 -10.24 7.70 13.20
C GLU A 226 -9.10 8.27 14.04
N ARG A 227 -8.09 7.44 14.32
CA ARG A 227 -6.93 7.80 15.13
C ARG A 227 -6.04 8.83 14.45
N ILE A 228 -5.90 8.80 13.14
CA ILE A 228 -5.22 9.86 12.38
C ILE A 228 -5.90 11.20 12.65
N ILE A 229 -7.23 11.26 12.57
CA ILE A 229 -7.96 12.50 12.80
C ILE A 229 -7.87 12.95 14.26
N GLU A 230 -7.98 12.04 15.22
CA GLU A 230 -7.82 12.36 16.64
C GLU A 230 -6.43 12.96 16.94
N ASN A 231 -5.37 12.39 16.38
CA ASN A 231 -4.01 12.92 16.50
C ASN A 231 -3.89 14.31 15.85
N LEU A 232 -4.42 14.50 14.63
CA LEU A 232 -4.43 15.81 13.98
C LEU A 232 -5.24 16.85 14.76
N GLU A 233 -6.33 16.45 15.40
CA GLU A 233 -7.12 17.30 16.30
C GLU A 233 -6.43 17.60 17.63
N ALA A 234 -5.59 16.68 18.13
CA ALA A 234 -4.76 16.92 19.30
C ALA A 234 -3.75 18.04 19.03
N ILE A 235 -3.11 18.02 17.87
CA ILE A 235 -2.16 19.06 17.44
C ILE A 235 -2.83 20.44 17.43
N LYS A 236 -4.11 20.53 17.02
CA LYS A 236 -4.87 21.81 17.00
C LYS A 236 -4.91 22.53 18.35
N LEU A 237 -4.89 21.80 19.46
CA LEU A 237 -4.90 22.41 20.80
C LEU A 237 -3.65 23.24 21.06
N PHE A 238 -2.52 22.78 20.53
CA PHE A 238 -1.21 23.40 20.71
C PHE A 238 -0.85 24.42 19.61
N LEU A 239 -1.63 24.46 18.52
CA LEU A 239 -1.44 25.48 17.49
C LEU A 239 -1.54 26.89 18.09
N ASN A 240 -0.67 27.78 17.61
CA ASN A 240 -0.59 29.18 18.00
C ASN A 240 -0.09 29.45 19.43
N VAL A 241 0.52 28.46 20.09
CA VAL A 241 1.25 28.71 21.35
C VAL A 241 2.66 29.24 21.01
N PRO A 242 3.13 30.36 21.57
CA PRO A 242 4.47 30.87 21.28
C PRO A 242 5.55 29.82 21.54
N LYS A 243 6.65 29.89 20.79
CA LYS A 243 7.82 29.01 20.91
C LYS A 243 7.60 27.54 20.54
N THR A 244 6.46 27.16 19.95
CA THR A 244 6.21 25.75 19.56
C THR A 244 6.44 25.50 18.07
N ALA A 245 7.08 24.39 17.74
CA ALA A 245 7.19 23.86 16.39
C ALA A 245 6.71 22.41 16.33
N PHE A 246 5.80 22.09 15.42
CA PHE A 246 5.32 20.74 15.16
C PHE A 246 5.87 20.23 13.83
N ILE A 247 6.35 19.00 13.78
CA ILE A 247 6.79 18.33 12.55
C ILE A 247 6.03 17.03 12.42
N ILE A 248 5.29 16.85 11.32
CA ILE A 248 4.39 15.73 11.13
C ILE A 248 4.86 14.90 9.93
N GLY A 249 5.35 13.69 10.17
CA GLY A 249 5.63 12.71 9.13
C GLY A 249 4.38 11.94 8.74
N ALA A 250 3.97 12.01 7.48
CA ALA A 250 2.80 11.25 7.00
C ALA A 250 2.85 10.94 5.50
N ASP A 251 2.13 9.90 5.07
CA ASP A 251 1.75 9.73 3.65
C ASP A 251 0.51 10.59 3.38
N PRO A 252 0.57 11.57 2.46
CA PRO A 252 -0.54 12.48 2.20
C PRO A 252 -1.80 11.72 1.81
N ARG A 253 -1.70 10.62 1.05
CA ARG A 253 -2.87 9.84 0.59
C ARG A 253 -3.62 9.19 1.75
N ILE A 254 -2.88 8.73 2.77
CA ILE A 254 -3.46 8.07 3.95
C ILE A 254 -4.19 9.10 4.81
N VAL A 255 -3.62 10.30 4.95
CA VAL A 255 -4.26 11.40 5.67
C VAL A 255 -5.51 11.89 4.91
N GLU A 256 -5.42 12.07 3.59
CA GLU A 256 -6.57 12.43 2.76
C GLU A 256 -7.70 11.40 2.87
N TYR A 257 -7.36 10.11 2.85
CA TYR A 257 -8.32 9.03 3.04
C TYR A 257 -8.99 9.10 4.40
N ALA A 258 -8.23 9.34 5.48
CA ALA A 258 -8.76 9.45 6.83
C ALA A 258 -9.74 10.63 6.97
N ILE A 259 -9.42 11.77 6.37
CA ILE A 259 -10.29 12.94 6.34
C ILE A 259 -11.57 12.61 5.57
N LYS A 260 -11.45 12.07 4.36
CA LYS A 260 -12.61 11.65 3.55
C LYS A 260 -13.49 10.65 4.29
N HIS A 261 -12.90 9.68 5.00
CA HIS A 261 -13.63 8.69 5.78
C HIS A 261 -14.51 9.33 6.85
N LYS A 262 -13.97 10.32 7.58
CA LYS A 262 -14.72 11.04 8.62
C LYS A 262 -15.88 11.89 8.07
N TYR A 263 -15.71 12.51 6.91
CA TYR A 263 -16.70 13.45 6.35
C TYR A 263 -17.71 12.80 5.37
N LYS A 264 -17.52 11.54 4.98
CA LYS A 264 -18.40 10.78 4.06
C LYS A 264 -19.86 10.61 4.50
N ASN A 265 -20.18 10.77 5.80
CA ASN A 265 -21.55 10.58 6.30
C ASN A 265 -22.47 11.79 6.09
N ASN A 266 -21.99 12.90 5.53
CA ASN A 266 -22.82 14.05 5.17
C ASN A 266 -23.22 13.97 3.69
N LYS A 267 -24.45 13.50 3.43
CA LYS A 267 -25.02 13.23 2.09
C LYS A 267 -25.14 14.44 1.13
N GLU A 268 -24.77 15.65 1.55
CA GLU A 268 -24.93 16.86 0.73
C GLU A 268 -23.62 17.34 0.06
N ILE A 269 -22.51 16.64 0.24
CA ILE A 269 -21.20 17.09 -0.24
C ILE A 269 -20.52 16.00 -1.07
N GLU A 270 -21.09 15.65 -2.23
CA GLU A 270 -20.43 14.69 -3.15
C GLU A 270 -19.51 15.38 -4.16
N GLU A 271 -19.72 16.67 -4.48
CA GLU A 271 -18.94 17.37 -5.52
C GLU A 271 -17.71 18.14 -5.01
N ASP A 272 -17.60 18.48 -3.71
CA ASP A 272 -16.50 19.35 -3.17
C ASP A 272 -15.60 18.68 -2.11
N ASN A 273 -15.59 17.34 -2.06
CA ASN A 273 -14.83 16.57 -1.06
C ASN A 273 -13.30 16.78 -1.11
N ASN A 274 -12.74 17.11 -2.27
CA ASN A 274 -11.31 17.38 -2.38
C ASN A 274 -10.95 18.75 -1.77
N ARG A 275 -11.80 19.77 -1.89
CA ARG A 275 -11.55 21.08 -1.26
C ARG A 275 -11.58 20.99 0.26
N ILE A 276 -12.52 20.25 0.83
CA ILE A 276 -12.60 20.05 2.30
C ILE A 276 -11.30 19.46 2.86
N VAL A 277 -10.69 18.52 2.14
CA VAL A 277 -9.45 17.87 2.57
C VAL A 277 -8.26 18.82 2.49
N ILE A 278 -8.17 19.58 1.39
CA ILE A 278 -7.13 20.60 1.21
C ILE A 278 -7.27 21.68 2.29
N ASP A 279 -8.47 22.23 2.49
CA ASP A 279 -8.75 23.25 3.51
C ASP A 279 -8.44 22.75 4.93
N TYR A 280 -8.71 21.47 5.20
CA TYR A 280 -8.41 20.87 6.51
C TYR A 280 -6.90 20.77 6.74
N LEU A 281 -6.14 20.34 5.74
CA LEU A 281 -4.68 20.23 5.80
C LEU A 281 -4.00 21.60 5.84
N GLU A 282 -4.42 22.57 5.02
CA GLU A 282 -3.86 23.93 5.01
C GLU A 282 -4.04 24.65 6.36
N LYS A 283 -5.17 24.42 7.05
CA LYS A 283 -5.40 24.98 8.40
C LYS A 283 -4.51 24.37 9.47
N LEU A 284 -4.00 23.16 9.24
CA LEU A 284 -3.18 22.41 10.19
C LEU A 284 -1.69 22.57 9.92
N ILE A 285 -1.31 22.51 8.65
CA ILE A 285 0.05 22.42 8.18
C ILE A 285 0.36 23.73 7.48
N GLN A 286 1.11 24.61 8.16
CA GLN A 286 1.53 25.88 7.57
C GLN A 286 2.59 25.68 6.50
N LEU A 287 3.47 24.68 6.65
CA LEU A 287 4.54 24.39 5.71
C LEU A 287 4.52 22.92 5.24
N PRO A 288 3.95 22.62 4.06
CA PRO A 288 4.03 21.29 3.47
C PRO A 288 5.40 21.09 2.78
N TYR A 289 6.13 20.06 3.19
CA TYR A 289 7.42 19.66 2.64
C TYR A 289 7.37 18.22 2.12
N SER A 290 7.38 18.04 0.80
CA SER A 290 7.35 16.72 0.17
C SER A 290 8.75 16.23 -0.14
N LEU A 291 9.07 15.02 0.33
CA LEU A 291 10.34 14.36 0.02
C LEU A 291 10.36 13.91 -1.45
N PRO A 292 11.45 14.20 -2.19
CA PRO A 292 11.61 13.71 -3.54
C PRO A 292 11.83 12.20 -3.54
N ARG A 293 11.45 11.55 -4.65
CA ARG A 293 11.87 10.17 -4.95
C ARG A 293 13.35 10.18 -5.35
N LEU A 294 14.04 9.09 -5.05
CA LEU A 294 15.45 8.96 -5.46
C LEU A 294 15.55 8.93 -7.00
N SER A 295 16.46 9.73 -7.51
CA SER A 295 16.94 9.69 -8.89
C SER A 295 17.83 8.47 -9.15
N GLU A 296 18.11 8.15 -10.42
CA GLU A 296 18.95 6.99 -10.78
C GLU A 296 20.33 7.04 -10.11
N SER A 297 20.96 8.23 -10.03
CA SER A 297 22.27 8.39 -9.40
C SER A 297 22.23 8.23 -7.87
N GLU A 298 21.13 8.64 -7.23
CA GLU A 298 20.90 8.43 -5.80
C GLU A 298 20.61 6.95 -5.49
N VAL A 299 19.86 6.25 -6.35
CA VAL A 299 19.66 4.80 -6.24
C VAL A 299 20.97 4.04 -6.40
N GLU A 300 21.79 4.39 -7.40
CA GLU A 300 23.12 3.80 -7.58
C GLU A 300 23.98 4.01 -6.34
N THR A 301 24.01 5.24 -5.83
CA THR A 301 24.73 5.60 -4.62
C THR A 301 24.27 4.75 -3.45
N TYR A 302 22.95 4.65 -3.26
CA TYR A 302 22.37 3.96 -2.13
C TYR A 302 22.70 2.46 -2.13
N ILE A 303 22.52 1.81 -3.27
CA ILE A 303 22.87 0.39 -3.47
C ILE A 303 24.36 0.19 -3.21
N SER A 304 25.21 1.03 -3.80
CA SER A 304 26.67 0.98 -3.64
C SER A 304 27.09 1.12 -2.18
N MET A 305 26.52 2.08 -1.46
CA MET A 305 26.79 2.33 -0.03
C MET A 305 26.31 1.17 0.85
N LEU A 306 25.13 0.60 0.57
CA LEU A 306 24.60 -0.56 1.29
C LEU A 306 25.51 -1.79 1.14
N ILE A 307 25.98 -2.07 -0.07
CA ILE A 307 26.89 -3.20 -0.35
C ILE A 307 28.25 -2.92 0.29
N CYS A 308 28.81 -1.73 0.09
CA CYS A 308 30.08 -1.32 0.67
C CYS A 308 30.08 -1.51 2.19
N LYS A 309 29.08 -0.98 2.89
CA LYS A 309 28.91 -1.13 4.35
C LYS A 309 28.87 -2.60 4.77
N LYS A 310 28.13 -3.44 4.02
CA LYS A 310 28.00 -4.88 4.31
C LYS A 310 29.35 -5.61 4.19
N GLU A 311 30.16 -5.28 3.19
CA GLU A 311 31.39 -6.02 2.90
C GLU A 311 32.58 -5.58 3.76
N ILE A 312 32.65 -4.29 4.17
CA ILE A 312 33.79 -3.76 4.95
C ILE A 312 33.48 -3.57 6.44
N GLY A 313 32.20 -3.63 6.84
CA GLY A 313 31.75 -3.48 8.21
C GLY A 313 31.68 -2.03 8.73
N ASP A 314 30.91 -1.82 9.79
CA ASP A 314 30.51 -0.49 10.28
C ASP A 314 31.69 0.41 10.66
N THR A 315 32.72 -0.14 11.32
CA THR A 315 33.86 0.65 11.81
C THR A 315 34.64 1.28 10.67
N LYS A 316 34.91 0.51 9.61
CA LYS A 316 35.67 0.96 8.44
C LYS A 316 34.82 1.85 7.53
N PHE A 317 33.52 1.56 7.46
CA PHE A 317 32.57 2.31 6.65
C PHE A 317 32.43 3.78 7.05
N LYS A 318 32.74 4.16 8.30
CA LYS A 318 32.76 5.57 8.73
C LYS A 318 33.59 6.47 7.82
N ARG A 319 34.75 6.00 7.35
CA ARG A 319 35.62 6.75 6.42
C ARG A 319 34.91 7.01 5.08
N VAL A 320 34.21 6.01 4.56
CA VAL A 320 33.43 6.12 3.31
C VAL A 320 32.28 7.10 3.49
N LEU A 321 31.57 7.02 4.62
CA LEU A 321 30.46 7.91 4.94
C LEU A 321 30.91 9.38 5.07
N ASP A 322 32.07 9.64 5.66
CA ASP A 322 32.60 10.99 5.78
C ASP A 322 33.03 11.57 4.43
N GLU A 323 33.65 10.77 3.56
CA GLU A 323 33.96 11.19 2.19
C GLU A 323 32.69 11.38 1.34
N PHE A 324 31.67 10.53 1.53
CA PHE A 324 30.36 10.70 0.89
C PHE A 324 29.73 12.05 1.27
N ARG A 325 29.75 12.42 2.55
CA ARG A 325 29.25 13.71 3.03
C ARG A 325 29.97 14.88 2.36
N LYS A 326 31.30 14.85 2.30
CA LYS A 326 32.10 15.88 1.61
C LYS A 326 31.78 15.93 0.11
N TYR A 327 31.63 14.76 -0.52
CA TYR A 327 31.30 14.65 -1.94
C TYR A 327 29.93 15.27 -2.24
N ARG A 328 28.90 15.02 -1.43
CA ARG A 328 27.55 15.56 -1.65
C ARG A 328 27.45 17.08 -1.56
N VAL A 329 28.34 17.73 -0.80
CA VAL A 329 28.41 19.19 -0.74
C VAL A 329 28.85 19.79 -2.08
N THR A 330 29.81 19.16 -2.76
CA THR A 330 30.40 19.68 -4.01
C THR A 330 29.76 19.08 -5.26
N ASN A 331 29.23 17.86 -5.18
CA ASN A 331 28.61 17.14 -6.29
C ASN A 331 27.28 16.51 -5.85
N LYS A 332 26.19 17.19 -6.22
CA LYS A 332 24.82 16.80 -5.86
C LYS A 332 24.22 15.77 -6.80
N TYR A 333 24.60 15.78 -8.07
CA TYR A 333 23.88 15.06 -9.13
C TYR A 333 24.52 13.73 -9.51
N SER A 334 25.84 13.60 -9.35
CA SER A 334 26.55 12.38 -9.70
C SER A 334 26.35 11.28 -8.65
N ALA A 335 26.47 10.03 -9.10
CA ALA A 335 26.49 8.87 -8.21
C ALA A 335 27.80 8.84 -7.41
N PHE A 336 27.70 8.43 -6.14
CA PHE A 336 28.84 8.09 -5.30
C PHE A 336 28.91 6.56 -5.18
N GLY A 337 29.87 5.95 -5.87
CA GLY A 337 29.91 4.50 -6.05
C GLY A 337 31.31 3.94 -6.25
N LEU A 338 31.45 2.97 -7.15
CA LEU A 338 32.70 2.21 -7.34
C LEU A 338 33.93 3.09 -7.60
N SER A 339 33.80 4.12 -8.44
CA SER A 339 34.91 5.03 -8.77
C SER A 339 35.37 5.87 -7.57
N ASN A 340 34.48 6.11 -6.61
CA ASN A 340 34.82 6.74 -5.34
C ASN A 340 35.47 5.72 -4.39
N PHE A 341 34.90 4.52 -4.30
CA PHE A 341 35.39 3.46 -3.43
C PHE A 341 36.82 3.03 -3.78
N GLU A 342 37.18 2.99 -5.06
CA GLU A 342 38.54 2.68 -5.51
C GLU A 342 39.60 3.63 -4.93
N LYS A 343 39.23 4.90 -4.69
CA LYS A 343 40.12 5.92 -4.14
C LYS A 343 40.18 5.91 -2.61
N ILE A 344 39.16 5.33 -1.96
CA ILE A 344 38.97 5.39 -0.50
C ILE A 344 39.39 4.08 0.18
N LEU A 345 39.09 2.95 -0.43
CA LEU A 345 39.27 1.61 0.12
C LEU A 345 40.65 1.02 -0.21
N GLU A 346 41.12 0.12 0.65
CA GLU A 346 42.31 -0.68 0.35
C GLU A 346 42.01 -1.71 -0.75
N ALA A 347 43.04 -2.13 -1.51
CA ALA A 347 42.85 -2.99 -2.69
C ALA A 347 42.05 -4.29 -2.40
N GLY A 348 42.29 -4.93 -1.25
CA GLY A 348 41.56 -6.15 -0.85
C GLY A 348 40.10 -5.88 -0.44
N GLU A 349 39.80 -4.70 0.09
CA GLU A 349 38.44 -4.28 0.44
C GLU A 349 37.67 -3.87 -0.81
N PHE A 350 38.32 -3.10 -1.69
CA PHE A 350 37.76 -2.71 -2.97
C PHE A 350 37.41 -3.93 -3.83
N GLY A 351 38.26 -4.96 -3.87
CA GLY A 351 37.96 -6.22 -4.58
C GLY A 351 36.64 -6.84 -4.12
N LYS A 352 36.44 -7.01 -2.81
CA LYS A 352 35.20 -7.57 -2.24
C LYS A 352 33.96 -6.74 -2.57
N VAL A 353 34.07 -5.42 -2.48
CA VAL A 353 32.97 -4.50 -2.82
C VAL A 353 32.68 -4.59 -4.32
N LYS A 354 33.71 -4.51 -5.16
CA LYS A 354 33.61 -4.57 -6.61
C LYS A 354 32.90 -5.85 -7.07
N ASP A 355 33.29 -7.02 -6.56
CA ASP A 355 32.69 -8.31 -6.96
C ASP A 355 31.20 -8.41 -6.63
N ASN A 356 30.74 -7.75 -5.56
CA ASN A 356 29.33 -7.74 -5.16
C ASN A 356 28.53 -6.55 -5.72
N VAL A 357 29.22 -5.52 -6.23
CA VAL A 357 28.58 -4.34 -6.82
C VAL A 357 28.44 -4.48 -8.34
N ILE A 358 29.41 -5.04 -9.09
CA ILE A 358 29.45 -5.00 -10.57
C ILE A 358 28.12 -5.37 -11.27
N THR A 359 27.35 -6.33 -10.72
CA THR A 359 26.11 -6.82 -11.36
C THR A 359 24.89 -5.91 -11.22
N ILE A 360 24.90 -4.95 -10.29
CA ILE A 360 23.71 -4.15 -9.96
C ILE A 360 23.64 -2.77 -10.65
N PRO A 361 24.75 -2.01 -10.87
CA PRO A 361 24.76 -0.73 -11.56
C PRO A 361 24.11 -0.73 -12.94
N SER A 362 24.33 -1.78 -13.76
CA SER A 362 23.68 -1.89 -15.08
C SER A 362 22.15 -1.97 -14.98
N LEU A 363 21.63 -2.49 -13.86
CA LEU A 363 20.21 -2.63 -13.59
C LEU A 363 19.63 -1.46 -12.80
N VAL A 364 20.44 -0.52 -12.30
CA VAL A 364 19.96 0.66 -11.54
C VAL A 364 18.87 1.43 -12.28
N PRO A 365 18.98 1.71 -13.60
CA PRO A 365 17.90 2.40 -14.30
C PRO A 365 16.58 1.62 -14.23
N LEU A 366 16.64 0.29 -14.31
CA LEU A 366 15.44 -0.56 -14.21
C LEU A 366 14.91 -0.64 -12.78
N ILE A 367 15.78 -0.79 -11.79
CA ILE A 367 15.44 -0.80 -10.37
C ILE A 367 14.77 0.53 -9.98
N THR A 368 15.32 1.66 -10.42
CA THR A 368 14.78 3.00 -10.11
C THR A 368 13.38 3.17 -10.69
N ASN A 369 13.19 2.82 -11.97
CA ASN A 369 11.88 2.93 -12.65
C ASN A 369 10.85 1.93 -12.12
N SER A 370 11.28 0.74 -11.70
CA SER A 370 10.40 -0.35 -11.23
C SER A 370 10.03 -0.23 -9.76
N LEU A 371 10.95 0.25 -8.93
CA LEU A 371 10.77 0.43 -7.48
C LEU A 371 10.48 1.89 -7.10
N TYR A 372 10.25 2.74 -8.09
CA TYR A 372 9.88 4.17 -7.95
C TYR A 372 10.86 4.98 -7.08
N GLY A 373 12.15 4.64 -7.11
CA GLY A 373 13.16 5.30 -6.28
C GLY A 373 12.87 5.22 -4.77
N ASN A 374 12.16 4.20 -4.30
CA ASN A 374 11.81 4.05 -2.89
C ASN A 374 12.91 3.28 -2.11
N PRO A 375 13.55 3.90 -1.10
CA PRO A 375 14.65 3.28 -0.35
C PRO A 375 14.31 1.91 0.27
N ARG A 376 13.11 1.79 0.87
CA ARG A 376 12.67 0.52 1.48
C ARG A 376 12.49 -0.57 0.43
N GLN A 377 11.88 -0.25 -0.71
CA GLN A 377 11.72 -1.23 -1.79
C GLN A 377 13.07 -1.68 -2.35
N ILE A 378 14.04 -0.78 -2.46
CA ILE A 378 15.42 -1.11 -2.86
C ILE A 378 16.05 -2.08 -1.86
N LYS A 379 16.01 -1.79 -0.55
CA LYS A 379 16.51 -2.73 0.47
C LYS A 379 15.83 -4.10 0.39
N ARG A 380 14.50 -4.12 0.23
CA ARG A 380 13.72 -5.37 0.10
C ARG A 380 14.14 -6.17 -1.13
N PHE A 381 14.28 -5.50 -2.27
CA PHE A 381 14.78 -6.12 -3.51
C PHE A 381 16.15 -6.75 -3.28
N LEU A 382 17.12 -6.01 -2.73
CA LEU A 382 18.47 -6.52 -2.48
C LEU A 382 18.49 -7.68 -1.46
N ASN A 383 17.63 -7.63 -0.43
CA ASN A 383 17.46 -8.71 0.54
C ASN A 383 16.92 -9.98 -0.10
N THR A 384 15.84 -9.86 -0.89
CA THR A 384 15.27 -10.99 -1.65
C THR A 384 16.30 -11.56 -2.61
N TYR A 385 17.05 -10.70 -3.31
CA TYR A 385 18.12 -11.09 -4.22
C TYR A 385 19.20 -11.89 -3.49
N THR A 386 19.65 -11.40 -2.32
CA THR A 386 20.64 -12.09 -1.49
C THR A 386 20.16 -13.47 -1.04
N ILE A 387 18.89 -13.61 -0.63
CA ILE A 387 18.31 -14.89 -0.24
C ILE A 387 18.29 -15.85 -1.42
N ARG A 388 17.83 -15.37 -2.58
CA ARG A 388 17.69 -16.19 -3.78
C ARG A 388 19.03 -16.65 -4.35
N LYS A 389 20.04 -15.78 -4.34
CA LYS A 389 21.42 -16.14 -4.67
C LYS A 389 21.94 -17.26 -3.76
N ARG A 390 21.77 -17.12 -2.44
CA ARG A 390 22.14 -18.18 -1.48
C ARG A 390 21.38 -19.48 -1.70
N LEU A 391 20.10 -19.41 -2.08
CA LEU A 391 19.30 -20.59 -2.40
C LEU A 391 19.85 -21.30 -3.64
N ALA A 392 20.25 -20.55 -4.69
CA ALA A 392 20.89 -21.11 -5.87
C ALA A 392 22.20 -21.85 -5.53
N GLU A 393 23.04 -21.23 -4.69
CA GLU A 393 24.29 -21.82 -4.20
C GLU A 393 24.03 -23.13 -3.43
N VAL A 394 23.08 -23.12 -2.48
CA VAL A 394 22.71 -24.31 -1.68
C VAL A 394 22.11 -25.41 -2.55
N ALA A 395 21.30 -25.05 -3.54
CA ALA A 395 20.72 -25.99 -4.49
C ALA A 395 21.72 -26.50 -5.54
N SER A 396 22.96 -25.99 -5.53
CA SER A 396 24.03 -26.37 -6.47
C SER A 396 23.62 -26.22 -7.94
N LEU A 397 22.81 -25.20 -8.25
CA LEU A 397 22.35 -24.94 -9.61
C LEU A 397 23.56 -24.61 -10.50
N GLN A 398 23.75 -25.42 -11.54
CA GLN A 398 24.84 -25.27 -12.49
C GLN A 398 24.45 -24.17 -13.49
N SER A 399 25.39 -23.29 -13.86
CA SER A 399 25.16 -22.24 -14.87
C SER A 399 24.13 -21.16 -14.49
N PHE A 400 24.11 -20.75 -13.22
CA PHE A 400 23.22 -19.70 -12.72
C PHE A 400 23.88 -18.31 -12.80
N ASP A 401 23.23 -17.35 -13.46
CA ASP A 401 23.69 -15.97 -13.61
C ASP A 401 22.92 -15.02 -12.68
N ASP A 402 23.67 -14.42 -11.77
CA ASP A 402 23.21 -13.43 -10.81
C ASP A 402 22.51 -12.21 -11.44
N ALA A 403 22.99 -11.74 -12.60
CA ALA A 403 22.42 -10.59 -13.30
C ALA A 403 21.08 -10.96 -13.95
N VAL A 404 20.96 -12.19 -14.48
CA VAL A 404 19.69 -12.72 -15.00
C VAL A 404 18.67 -12.83 -13.87
N LEU A 405 19.07 -13.33 -12.69
CA LEU A 405 18.19 -13.37 -11.51
C LEU A 405 17.67 -11.97 -11.16
N ALA A 406 18.55 -10.97 -11.08
CA ALA A 406 18.16 -9.61 -10.76
C ALA A 406 17.22 -9.01 -11.82
N LYS A 407 17.50 -9.23 -13.12
CA LYS A 407 16.63 -8.79 -14.22
C LYS A 407 15.25 -9.44 -14.16
N MET A 408 15.18 -10.75 -13.89
CA MET A 408 13.92 -11.48 -13.71
C MET A 408 13.13 -10.98 -12.50
N MET A 409 13.81 -10.69 -11.38
CA MET A 409 13.17 -10.10 -10.20
C MET A 409 12.57 -8.72 -10.49
N ILE A 410 13.20 -7.90 -11.33
CA ILE A 410 12.64 -6.60 -11.70
C ILE A 410 11.32 -6.76 -12.46
N LEU A 411 11.22 -7.73 -13.37
CA LEU A 411 9.97 -8.04 -14.06
C LEU A 411 8.90 -8.55 -13.09
N GLU A 412 9.28 -9.42 -12.16
CA GLU A 412 8.41 -9.94 -11.10
C GLU A 412 7.79 -8.81 -10.27
N TYR A 413 8.58 -7.83 -9.83
CA TYR A 413 8.11 -6.70 -9.02
C TYR A 413 7.27 -5.71 -9.83
N SER A 414 7.69 -5.40 -11.07
CA SER A 414 7.12 -4.30 -11.84
C SER A 414 5.91 -4.68 -12.70
N GLU A 415 5.85 -5.92 -13.18
CA GLU A 415 4.79 -6.46 -14.04
C GLU A 415 4.54 -7.96 -13.74
N PRO A 416 3.92 -8.30 -12.59
CA PRO A 416 3.68 -9.69 -12.20
C PRO A 416 2.89 -10.51 -13.24
N LYS A 417 2.02 -9.85 -14.02
CA LYS A 417 1.26 -10.50 -15.10
C LYS A 417 2.17 -10.96 -16.25
N LEU A 418 3.13 -10.13 -16.64
CA LEU A 418 4.09 -10.47 -17.70
C LEU A 418 5.11 -11.50 -17.23
N PHE A 419 5.54 -11.42 -15.97
CA PHE A 419 6.36 -12.45 -15.33
C PHE A 419 5.67 -13.83 -15.38
N LYS A 420 4.37 -13.89 -15.08
CA LYS A 420 3.58 -15.14 -15.21
C LYS A 420 3.46 -15.61 -16.66
N LYS A 421 3.27 -14.72 -17.61
CA LYS A 421 3.21 -15.07 -19.04
C LYS A 421 4.55 -15.66 -19.53
N LEU A 422 5.67 -15.08 -19.09
CA LEU A 422 6.99 -15.63 -19.37
C LEU A 422 7.20 -17.00 -18.72
N PHE A 423 6.63 -17.24 -17.54
CA PHE A 423 6.61 -18.56 -16.92
C PHE A 423 5.84 -19.59 -17.76
N GLU A 424 4.69 -19.21 -18.33
CA GLU A 424 3.92 -20.08 -19.23
C GLU A 424 4.71 -20.41 -20.51
N TRP A 425 5.37 -19.42 -21.10
CA TRP A 425 6.22 -19.61 -22.28
C TRP A 425 7.38 -20.57 -22.03
N GLN A 426 8.10 -20.44 -20.92
CA GLN A 426 9.23 -21.31 -20.62
C GLN A 426 8.80 -22.76 -20.36
N ILE A 427 7.67 -22.99 -19.67
CA ILE A 427 7.16 -24.35 -19.47
C ILE A 427 6.87 -25.02 -20.82
N ALA A 428 6.27 -24.28 -21.74
CA ALA A 428 5.90 -24.81 -23.06
C ALA A 428 7.11 -25.09 -23.95
N GLN A 429 8.28 -24.50 -23.66
CA GLN A 429 9.45 -24.47 -24.54
C GLN A 429 10.74 -24.94 -23.85
N ASP A 430 10.60 -25.87 -22.90
CA ASP A 430 11.71 -26.51 -22.19
C ASP A 430 12.73 -25.53 -21.60
N GLY A 431 12.23 -24.42 -21.04
CA GLY A 431 13.04 -23.41 -20.35
C GLY A 431 13.52 -22.25 -21.21
N VAL A 432 13.47 -22.34 -22.55
CA VAL A 432 14.01 -21.30 -23.46
C VAL A 432 12.92 -20.71 -24.35
N PRO A 433 12.22 -19.64 -23.91
CA PRO A 433 11.17 -18.99 -24.69
C PRO A 433 11.68 -18.33 -25.97
N LYS A 434 11.08 -18.66 -27.12
CA LYS A 434 11.40 -18.02 -28.41
C LYS A 434 10.91 -16.59 -28.51
N GLU A 435 9.77 -16.28 -27.87
CA GLU A 435 9.17 -14.94 -27.87
C GLU A 435 10.11 -13.88 -27.28
N ILE A 436 10.92 -14.26 -26.29
CA ILE A 436 11.96 -13.39 -25.74
C ILE A 436 12.99 -13.05 -26.81
N THR A 437 13.42 -14.04 -27.60
CA THR A 437 14.39 -13.82 -28.69
C THR A 437 13.82 -12.88 -29.75
N ASP A 438 12.55 -13.07 -30.12
CA ASP A 438 11.88 -12.24 -31.11
C ASP A 438 11.76 -10.79 -30.62
N ILE A 439 11.32 -10.58 -29.38
CA ILE A 439 11.15 -9.23 -28.80
C ILE A 439 12.51 -8.54 -28.59
N GLU A 440 13.54 -9.24 -28.12
CA GLU A 440 14.89 -8.69 -27.97
C GLU A 440 15.48 -8.30 -29.33
N ALA A 441 15.27 -9.12 -30.37
CA ALA A 441 15.69 -8.79 -31.72
C ALA A 441 14.96 -7.55 -32.28
N MET A 442 13.65 -7.42 -32.01
CA MET A 442 12.87 -6.23 -32.38
C MET A 442 13.34 -4.98 -31.63
N SER A 443 13.83 -5.14 -30.40
CA SER A 443 14.20 -4.04 -29.49
C SER A 443 15.65 -3.56 -29.65
N LYS A 444 16.51 -4.34 -30.29
CA LYS A 444 17.95 -4.12 -30.36
C LYS A 444 18.30 -2.82 -31.09
N GLU A 445 19.05 -1.93 -30.44
CA GLU A 445 19.63 -0.70 -31.01
C GLU A 445 18.62 0.30 -31.62
N LYS A 446 17.32 0.17 -31.29
CA LYS A 446 16.26 1.07 -31.75
C LYS A 446 15.80 2.04 -30.67
N VAL A 447 15.26 3.19 -31.09
CA VAL A 447 14.63 4.16 -30.20
C VAL A 447 13.36 3.55 -29.60
N ILE A 448 13.12 3.78 -28.30
CA ILE A 448 12.02 3.17 -27.54
C ILE A 448 10.66 3.37 -28.23
N ASP A 449 10.36 4.56 -28.74
CA ASP A 449 9.06 4.86 -29.36
C ASP A 449 8.79 4.05 -30.63
N ASP A 450 9.82 3.82 -31.45
CA ASP A 450 9.72 2.99 -32.66
C ASP A 450 9.43 1.53 -32.28
N VAL A 451 10.16 1.00 -31.30
CA VAL A 451 9.96 -0.37 -30.80
C VAL A 451 8.56 -0.56 -30.20
N ILE A 452 8.06 0.43 -29.46
CA ILE A 452 6.70 0.40 -28.91
C ILE A 452 5.67 0.28 -30.03
N SER A 453 5.83 1.05 -31.11
CA SER A 453 4.90 1.01 -32.25
C SER A 453 4.89 -0.38 -32.91
N GLU A 454 6.07 -0.93 -33.18
CA GLU A 454 6.24 -2.25 -33.81
C GLU A 454 5.67 -3.39 -32.96
N ILE A 455 5.90 -3.34 -31.63
CA ILE A 455 5.37 -4.35 -30.71
C ILE A 455 3.86 -4.23 -30.53
N LYS A 456 3.28 -3.03 -30.57
CA LYS A 456 1.82 -2.83 -30.50
C LYS A 456 1.08 -3.47 -31.67
N ASP A 457 1.70 -3.44 -32.84
CA ASP A 457 1.14 -4.01 -34.08
C ASP A 457 1.42 -5.52 -34.23
N SER A 458 2.17 -6.11 -33.30
CA SER A 458 2.49 -7.53 -33.23
C SER A 458 1.59 -8.31 -32.26
N GLU A 459 1.79 -9.63 -32.20
CA GLU A 459 1.16 -10.49 -31.18
C GLU A 459 1.62 -10.18 -29.73
N PHE A 460 2.71 -9.42 -29.57
CA PHE A 460 3.30 -9.04 -28.29
C PHE A 460 2.78 -7.72 -27.72
N LYS A 461 1.63 -7.20 -28.19
CA LYS A 461 1.08 -5.89 -27.77
C LYS A 461 1.09 -5.60 -26.27
N GLU A 462 0.95 -6.62 -25.43
CA GLU A 462 0.96 -6.52 -23.95
C GLU A 462 2.33 -6.12 -23.37
N TRP A 463 3.40 -6.35 -24.12
CA TRP A 463 4.79 -6.03 -23.77
C TRP A 463 5.23 -4.64 -24.24
N SER A 464 4.36 -3.89 -24.93
CA SER A 464 4.66 -2.57 -25.51
C SER A 464 4.80 -1.41 -24.50
N LYS A 465 4.81 -1.68 -23.19
CA LYS A 465 4.98 -0.62 -22.18
C LYS A 465 6.40 -0.06 -22.25
N PRO A 466 6.63 1.27 -22.21
CA PRO A 466 7.97 1.86 -22.31
C PRO A 466 9.00 1.25 -21.34
N LYS A 467 8.60 1.04 -20.08
CA LYS A 467 9.46 0.43 -19.06
C LYS A 467 9.83 -1.03 -19.34
N ILE A 468 8.98 -1.76 -20.07
CA ILE A 468 9.21 -3.15 -20.47
C ILE A 468 10.13 -3.22 -21.69
N ILE A 469 9.98 -2.28 -22.63
CA ILE A 469 10.93 -2.16 -23.74
C ILE A 469 12.33 -1.83 -23.20
N LYS A 470 12.44 -0.89 -22.26
CA LYS A 470 13.71 -0.60 -21.57
C LYS A 470 14.27 -1.83 -20.84
N TRP A 471 13.40 -2.69 -20.30
CA TRP A 471 13.81 -3.96 -19.67
C TRP A 471 14.40 -4.95 -20.67
N PHE A 472 13.83 -5.08 -21.88
CA PHE A 472 14.39 -5.91 -22.95
C PHE A 472 15.73 -5.37 -23.48
N GLN A 473 15.89 -4.05 -23.54
CA GLN A 473 17.10 -3.42 -24.09
C GLN A 473 18.31 -3.42 -23.14
N ILE A 474 18.10 -3.60 -21.83
CA ILE A 474 19.17 -3.58 -20.83
C ILE A 474 19.73 -4.99 -20.62
N GLU A 475 21.06 -5.11 -20.65
CA GLU A 475 21.78 -6.37 -20.35
C GLU A 475 21.54 -6.85 -18.91
N PRO A 476 21.53 -8.18 -18.65
CA PRO A 476 21.81 -9.26 -19.61
C PRO A 476 20.61 -9.60 -20.50
N LEU A 477 20.83 -9.87 -21.78
CA LEU A 477 19.81 -10.46 -22.66
C LEU A 477 19.39 -11.86 -22.16
N LEU A 478 18.13 -12.22 -22.41
CA LEU A 478 17.54 -13.49 -21.98
C LEU A 478 17.40 -14.50 -23.13
N SER A 479 17.61 -14.07 -24.38
CA SER A 479 17.66 -14.97 -25.53
C SER A 479 18.67 -16.10 -25.31
N GLY A 480 18.19 -17.33 -25.47
CA GLY A 480 19.00 -18.55 -25.29
C GLY A 480 19.28 -18.94 -23.83
N VAL A 481 18.78 -18.19 -22.85
CA VAL A 481 18.94 -18.52 -21.42
C VAL A 481 17.84 -19.48 -20.97
N ASP A 482 18.22 -20.55 -20.29
CA ASP A 482 17.28 -21.46 -19.64
C ASP A 482 16.73 -20.84 -18.35
N LEU A 483 15.43 -20.55 -18.34
CA LEU A 483 14.76 -19.86 -17.24
C LEU A 483 14.26 -20.77 -16.12
N ARG A 484 14.34 -22.11 -16.26
CA ARG A 484 13.74 -23.08 -15.32
C ARG A 484 14.23 -22.88 -13.89
N ASP A 485 15.54 -22.74 -13.72
CA ASP A 485 16.17 -22.57 -12.41
C ASP A 485 15.78 -21.26 -11.72
N TYR A 486 15.65 -20.17 -12.48
CA TYR A 486 15.20 -18.88 -11.95
C TYR A 486 13.75 -18.94 -11.47
N TYR A 487 12.87 -19.63 -12.21
CA TYR A 487 11.49 -19.85 -11.79
C TYR A 487 11.35 -20.86 -10.65
N TRP A 488 12.24 -21.85 -10.56
CA TRP A 488 12.29 -22.75 -9.42
C TRP A 488 12.58 -21.99 -8.11
N ILE A 489 13.53 -21.05 -8.15
CA ILE A 489 13.84 -20.16 -7.03
C ILE A 489 12.66 -19.22 -6.70
N ALA A 490 11.92 -18.76 -7.70
CA ALA A 490 10.82 -17.82 -7.56
C ALA A 490 9.43 -18.48 -7.40
N ARG A 491 9.37 -19.78 -7.11
CA ARG A 491 8.12 -20.56 -7.07
C ARG A 491 7.07 -20.02 -6.09
N ASP A 492 7.49 -19.39 -5.01
CA ASP A 492 6.61 -18.75 -4.01
C ASP A 492 5.76 -17.62 -4.62
N LYS A 493 6.25 -17.00 -5.69
CA LYS A 493 5.56 -15.92 -6.40
C LYS A 493 4.57 -16.40 -7.44
N LEU A 494 4.62 -17.70 -7.74
CA LEU A 494 3.76 -18.35 -8.70
C LEU A 494 2.51 -18.97 -8.06
N GLU A 495 2.36 -18.94 -6.73
CA GLU A 495 1.28 -19.61 -5.98
C GLU A 495 -0.14 -19.20 -6.43
N ASN A 496 -0.34 -17.96 -6.88
CA ASN A 496 -1.63 -17.49 -7.43
C ASN A 496 -1.75 -17.65 -8.96
N SER A 497 -0.75 -18.26 -9.62
CA SER A 497 -0.71 -18.59 -11.07
C SER A 497 -0.63 -20.08 -11.32
N ILE A 498 -0.28 -20.87 -10.30
CA ILE A 498 -0.65 -22.27 -10.18
C ILE A 498 -2.17 -22.30 -9.94
N THR A 499 -2.91 -21.84 -10.94
CA THR A 499 -4.23 -22.43 -11.18
C THR A 499 -3.96 -23.93 -11.26
N ALA A 500 -4.84 -24.76 -10.70
CA ALA A 500 -4.75 -26.22 -10.69
C ALA A 500 -4.40 -26.87 -12.07
N THR A 501 -4.41 -26.08 -13.15
CA THR A 501 -3.87 -26.34 -14.48
C THR A 501 -2.33 -26.45 -14.63
N SER A 502 -1.48 -25.84 -13.80
CA SER A 502 -0.02 -25.83 -14.06
C SER A 502 0.75 -27.03 -13.48
N MET A 503 0.13 -27.79 -12.57
CA MET A 503 0.63 -29.10 -12.12
C MET A 503 -0.37 -30.20 -12.46
N ILE A 504 -0.91 -30.19 -13.69
CA ILE A 504 -1.67 -31.34 -14.18
C ILE A 504 -0.65 -32.45 -14.48
N PRO A 505 -0.72 -33.60 -13.79
CA PRO A 505 0.17 -34.72 -14.09
C PRO A 505 0.10 -35.07 -15.58
N PRO A 506 1.24 -35.38 -16.25
CA PRO A 506 1.25 -35.67 -17.69
C PRO A 506 0.23 -36.73 -18.11
N ILE A 507 -0.03 -37.71 -17.24
CA ILE A 507 -1.03 -38.76 -17.46
C ILE A 507 -2.47 -38.22 -17.53
N VAL A 508 -2.81 -37.23 -16.69
CA VAL A 508 -4.11 -36.56 -16.68
C VAL A 508 -4.29 -35.73 -17.95
N ARG A 509 -3.25 -35.01 -18.37
CA ARG A 509 -3.28 -34.22 -19.61
C ARG A 509 -3.37 -35.10 -20.85
N ALA A 510 -2.65 -36.22 -20.87
CA ALA A 510 -2.70 -37.20 -21.96
C ALA A 510 -4.12 -37.75 -22.15
N LEU A 511 -4.75 -38.22 -21.06
CA LEU A 511 -6.12 -38.71 -21.11
C LEU A 511 -7.12 -37.63 -21.54
N PHE A 512 -6.99 -36.41 -21.03
CA PHE A 512 -7.85 -35.30 -21.43
C PHE A 512 -7.77 -35.05 -22.94
N ASN A 513 -6.56 -34.96 -23.49
CA ASN A 513 -6.35 -34.76 -24.92
C ASN A 513 -6.87 -35.93 -25.78
N GLU A 514 -6.72 -37.17 -25.31
CA GLU A 514 -7.29 -38.34 -25.98
C GLU A 514 -8.82 -38.30 -26.04
N LEU A 515 -9.48 -37.70 -25.05
CA LEU A 515 -10.94 -37.58 -24.99
C LEU A 515 -11.50 -36.40 -25.80
N LEU A 516 -10.68 -35.42 -26.20
CA LEU A 516 -11.13 -34.21 -26.89
C LEU A 516 -11.64 -34.33 -28.35
N PRO A 517 -11.31 -35.34 -29.17
CA PRO A 517 -11.80 -35.42 -30.55
C PRO A 517 -13.35 -35.43 -30.63
N ASP A 518 -13.91 -34.57 -31.49
CA ASP A 518 -15.36 -34.36 -31.61
C ASP A 518 -16.13 -35.56 -32.22
N ASN A 519 -15.45 -36.44 -32.94
CA ASN A 519 -16.03 -37.61 -33.61
C ASN A 519 -16.06 -38.87 -32.73
N MET A 520 -15.65 -38.78 -31.46
CA MET A 520 -15.56 -39.93 -30.57
C MET A 520 -16.95 -40.40 -30.10
N THR A 521 -17.21 -41.71 -30.20
CA THR A 521 -18.48 -42.29 -29.76
C THR A 521 -18.54 -42.41 -28.23
N ALA A 522 -19.76 -42.50 -27.68
CA ALA A 522 -19.97 -42.72 -26.24
C ALA A 522 -19.32 -44.04 -25.78
N THR A 523 -19.34 -45.10 -26.60
CA THR A 523 -18.70 -46.39 -26.28
C THR A 523 -17.19 -46.26 -26.12
N VAL A 524 -16.52 -45.56 -27.03
CA VAL A 524 -15.06 -45.32 -26.95
C VAL A 524 -14.73 -44.44 -25.75
N THR A 525 -15.54 -43.40 -25.50
CA THR A 525 -15.40 -42.52 -24.33
C THR A 525 -15.49 -43.32 -23.02
N LYS A 526 -16.49 -44.21 -22.89
CA LYS A 526 -16.66 -45.09 -21.72
C LYS A 526 -15.47 -46.04 -21.54
N SER A 527 -14.94 -46.58 -22.63
CA SER A 527 -13.76 -47.46 -22.62
C SER A 527 -12.53 -46.73 -22.07
N LEU A 528 -12.22 -45.54 -22.61
CA LEU A 528 -11.07 -44.74 -22.18
C LEU A 528 -11.19 -44.29 -20.72
N LEU A 529 -12.39 -43.88 -20.28
CA LEU A 529 -12.62 -43.52 -18.87
C LEU A 529 -12.45 -44.75 -17.95
N SER A 530 -12.91 -45.93 -18.36
CA SER A 530 -12.76 -47.14 -17.56
C SER A 530 -11.31 -47.63 -17.49
N GLU A 531 -10.58 -47.55 -18.60
CA GLU A 531 -9.20 -48.04 -18.71
C GLU A 531 -8.19 -47.07 -18.09
N LYS A 532 -8.37 -45.76 -18.28
CA LYS A 532 -7.35 -44.75 -17.95
C LYS A 532 -7.77 -43.79 -16.84
N PHE A 533 -9.04 -43.41 -16.72
CA PHE A 533 -9.48 -42.49 -15.64
C PHE A 533 -9.70 -43.22 -14.31
N GLN A 534 -10.35 -44.38 -14.31
CA GLN A 534 -10.66 -45.12 -13.07
C GLN A 534 -9.41 -45.44 -12.20
N PRO A 535 -8.25 -45.83 -12.80
CA PRO A 535 -7.04 -46.10 -12.03
C PRO A 535 -6.35 -44.87 -11.43
N PHE A 536 -6.77 -43.65 -11.77
CA PHE A 536 -6.18 -42.43 -11.21
C PHE A 536 -6.38 -42.36 -9.69
N SER A 537 -5.37 -41.83 -9.00
CA SER A 537 -5.46 -41.40 -7.60
C SER A 537 -6.49 -40.27 -7.44
N ASP A 538 -6.96 -40.04 -6.22
CA ASP A 538 -7.94 -38.98 -5.95
C ASP A 538 -7.43 -37.58 -6.38
N ILE A 539 -6.13 -37.33 -6.18
CA ILE A 539 -5.47 -36.08 -6.62
C ILE A 539 -5.50 -35.94 -8.15
N GLU A 540 -5.27 -37.03 -8.89
CA GLU A 540 -5.30 -37.04 -10.35
C GLU A 540 -6.72 -36.92 -10.90
N LYS A 541 -7.70 -37.53 -10.24
CA LYS A 541 -9.12 -37.40 -10.58
C LYS A 541 -9.59 -35.95 -10.38
N ASP A 542 -9.26 -35.34 -9.26
CA ASP A 542 -9.56 -33.93 -8.99
C ASP A 542 -8.86 -33.00 -10.01
N ALA A 543 -7.59 -33.29 -10.35
CA ALA A 543 -6.88 -32.54 -11.39
C ALA A 543 -7.57 -32.65 -12.76
N PHE A 544 -8.04 -33.84 -13.12
CA PHE A 544 -8.79 -34.07 -14.36
C PHE A 544 -10.12 -33.30 -14.37
N PHE A 545 -10.90 -33.37 -13.29
CA PHE A 545 -12.15 -32.63 -13.16
C PHE A 545 -11.94 -31.12 -13.24
N ASN A 546 -10.92 -30.59 -12.56
CA ASN A 546 -10.56 -29.19 -12.63
C ASN A 546 -10.17 -28.76 -14.06
N LEU A 547 -9.41 -29.59 -14.77
CA LEU A 547 -9.06 -29.36 -16.17
C LEU A 547 -10.30 -29.35 -17.07
N LEU A 548 -11.19 -30.33 -16.92
CA LEU A 548 -12.42 -30.46 -17.72
C LEU A 548 -13.40 -29.31 -17.43
N SER A 549 -13.66 -28.99 -16.16
CA SER A 549 -14.51 -27.87 -15.75
C SER A 549 -13.94 -26.52 -16.20
N SER A 550 -12.63 -26.31 -16.10
CA SER A 550 -12.00 -25.06 -16.55
C SER A 550 -12.12 -24.88 -18.07
N ASN A 551 -11.93 -25.95 -18.86
CA ASN A 551 -12.11 -25.87 -20.31
C ASN A 551 -13.58 -25.63 -20.68
N LEU A 552 -14.52 -26.25 -19.97
CA LEU A 552 -15.94 -26.05 -20.21
C LEU A 552 -16.37 -24.60 -19.92
N LYS A 553 -15.88 -24.01 -18.83
CA LYS A 553 -16.11 -22.60 -18.48
C LYS A 553 -15.56 -21.64 -19.53
N ARG A 554 -14.38 -21.94 -20.09
CA ARG A 554 -13.74 -21.10 -21.13
C ARG A 554 -14.40 -21.26 -22.50
N ASN A 555 -14.85 -22.47 -22.83
CA ASN A 555 -15.40 -22.82 -24.14
C ASN A 555 -16.83 -23.40 -24.02
N PRO A 556 -17.82 -22.62 -23.55
CA PRO A 556 -19.17 -23.13 -23.24
C PRO A 556 -19.96 -23.64 -24.46
N LYS A 557 -19.52 -23.35 -25.68
CA LYS A 557 -20.13 -23.85 -26.93
C LYS A 557 -19.58 -25.20 -27.38
N GLN A 558 -18.48 -25.68 -26.79
CA GLN A 558 -17.83 -26.92 -27.22
C GLN A 558 -18.61 -28.14 -26.68
N LYS A 559 -19.50 -28.70 -27.52
CA LYS A 559 -20.36 -29.83 -27.18
C LYS A 559 -19.62 -31.03 -26.56
N ARG A 560 -18.41 -31.33 -27.06
CA ARG A 560 -17.65 -32.50 -26.63
C ARG A 560 -17.33 -32.51 -25.14
N LEU A 561 -17.08 -31.34 -24.53
CA LEU A 561 -16.81 -31.23 -23.10
C LEU A 561 -18.03 -31.65 -22.26
N TYR A 562 -19.25 -31.28 -22.70
CA TYR A 562 -20.49 -31.75 -22.10
C TYR A 562 -20.68 -33.25 -22.30
N ASP A 563 -20.38 -33.78 -23.48
CA ASP A 563 -20.51 -35.22 -23.76
C ASP A 563 -19.60 -36.07 -22.85
N ILE A 564 -18.39 -35.59 -22.52
CA ILE A 564 -17.51 -36.24 -21.55
C ILE A 564 -18.16 -36.23 -20.16
N PHE A 565 -18.60 -35.07 -19.67
CA PHE A 565 -19.30 -34.99 -18.38
C PHE A 565 -20.56 -35.87 -18.33
N ASN A 566 -21.40 -35.82 -19.37
CA ASN A 566 -22.61 -36.64 -19.48
C ASN A 566 -22.25 -38.14 -19.39
N THR A 567 -21.18 -38.56 -20.07
CA THR A 567 -20.70 -39.95 -20.02
C THR A 567 -20.23 -40.33 -18.62
N MET A 568 -19.49 -39.45 -17.94
CA MET A 568 -19.03 -39.67 -16.56
C MET A 568 -20.20 -39.76 -15.58
N THR A 569 -21.24 -38.93 -15.76
CA THR A 569 -22.49 -38.98 -14.99
C THR A 569 -23.26 -40.28 -15.24
N GLU A 570 -23.40 -40.71 -16.50
CA GLU A 570 -24.02 -42.00 -16.85
C GLU A 570 -23.28 -43.20 -16.23
N MET A 571 -21.95 -43.12 -16.15
CA MET A 571 -21.10 -44.12 -15.51
C MET A 571 -21.12 -44.05 -13.98
N LYS A 572 -21.82 -43.07 -13.39
CA LYS A 572 -21.88 -42.81 -11.94
C LYS A 572 -20.50 -42.65 -11.31
N ILE A 573 -19.60 -41.93 -11.99
CA ILE A 573 -18.29 -41.58 -11.45
C ILE A 573 -18.50 -40.58 -10.30
N GLU A 574 -17.90 -40.88 -9.15
CA GLU A 574 -17.95 -40.03 -7.95
C GLU A 574 -17.44 -38.61 -8.26
N ASN A 575 -18.06 -37.60 -7.64
CA ASN A 575 -17.78 -36.16 -7.82
C ASN A 575 -18.00 -35.56 -9.23
N ALA A 576 -18.27 -36.36 -10.26
CA ALA A 576 -18.48 -35.86 -11.62
C ALA A 576 -19.66 -34.87 -11.70
N VAL A 577 -20.78 -35.20 -11.04
CA VAL A 577 -21.98 -34.34 -10.97
C VAL A 577 -21.66 -33.01 -10.29
N TYR A 578 -20.96 -33.04 -9.16
CA TYR A 578 -20.56 -31.83 -8.43
C TYR A 578 -19.75 -30.88 -9.30
N HIS A 579 -18.67 -31.37 -9.92
CA HIS A 579 -17.82 -30.55 -10.79
C HIS A 579 -18.53 -30.04 -12.06
N TYR A 580 -19.51 -30.80 -12.55
CA TYR A 580 -20.34 -30.40 -13.68
C TYR A 580 -21.29 -29.26 -13.30
N MET A 581 -21.95 -29.35 -12.15
CA MET A 581 -22.82 -28.30 -11.61
C MET A 581 -22.04 -27.02 -11.35
N GLU A 582 -20.85 -27.10 -10.72
CA GLU A 582 -19.98 -25.95 -10.48
C GLU A 582 -19.48 -25.30 -11.79
N ALA A 583 -19.33 -26.07 -12.86
CA ALA A 583 -19.03 -25.52 -14.17
C ALA A 583 -20.23 -24.78 -14.77
N LEU A 584 -21.41 -25.39 -14.74
CA LEU A 584 -22.64 -24.83 -15.28
C LEU A 584 -23.09 -23.56 -14.57
N LYS A 585 -22.91 -23.45 -13.24
CA LYS A 585 -23.25 -22.23 -12.46
C LYS A 585 -22.61 -20.95 -13.00
N ILE A 586 -21.46 -21.05 -13.66
CA ILE A 586 -20.72 -19.91 -14.19
C ILE A 586 -21.10 -19.62 -15.66
N ILE A 587 -21.66 -20.60 -16.37
CA ILE A 587 -21.98 -20.50 -17.79
C ILE A 587 -23.37 -19.87 -17.94
N SER A 588 -23.50 -18.90 -18.84
CA SER A 588 -24.82 -18.38 -19.19
C SER A 588 -25.61 -19.40 -20.01
N VAL A 589 -26.88 -19.59 -19.67
CA VAL A 589 -27.80 -20.48 -20.39
C VAL A 589 -27.88 -20.16 -21.89
N SER A 590 -27.67 -18.89 -22.27
CA SER A 590 -27.63 -18.44 -23.67
C SER A 590 -26.46 -18.99 -24.47
N ASP A 591 -25.37 -19.39 -23.82
CA ASP A 591 -24.13 -19.85 -24.45
C ASP A 591 -24.11 -21.36 -24.66
N ILE A 592 -25.11 -22.09 -24.13
CA ILE A 592 -25.25 -23.53 -24.29
C ILE A 592 -25.99 -23.82 -25.60
N GLU A 593 -25.48 -24.77 -26.39
CA GLU A 593 -26.16 -25.17 -27.62
C GLU A 593 -27.48 -25.92 -27.33
N PRO A 594 -28.54 -25.72 -28.13
CA PRO A 594 -29.82 -26.43 -27.95
C PRO A 594 -29.70 -27.96 -27.94
N ALA A 595 -28.77 -28.52 -28.73
CA ALA A 595 -28.52 -29.95 -28.77
C ALA A 595 -27.92 -30.49 -27.46
N VAL A 596 -27.06 -29.69 -26.81
CA VAL A 596 -26.51 -30.01 -25.49
C VAL A 596 -27.62 -29.98 -24.43
N ALA A 597 -28.45 -28.94 -24.46
CA ALA A 597 -29.57 -28.81 -23.53
C ALA A 597 -30.59 -29.97 -23.65
N LEU A 598 -30.84 -30.45 -24.87
CA LEU A 598 -31.71 -31.61 -25.11
C LEU A 598 -31.12 -32.94 -24.58
N ARG A 599 -29.79 -33.05 -24.52
CA ARG A 599 -29.10 -34.18 -23.88
C ARG A 599 -29.08 -34.04 -22.36
N LEU A 600 -28.87 -32.84 -21.83
CA LEU A 600 -28.98 -32.58 -20.39
C LEU A 600 -30.37 -32.92 -19.83
N ALA A 601 -31.42 -32.80 -20.64
CA ALA A 601 -32.77 -33.21 -20.25
C ALA A 601 -32.90 -34.71 -19.91
N ASP A 602 -31.97 -35.56 -20.36
CA ASP A 602 -31.92 -36.99 -20.00
C ASP A 602 -31.64 -37.21 -18.50
N PHE A 603 -31.06 -36.21 -17.81
CA PHE A 603 -30.73 -36.28 -16.39
C PHE A 603 -31.79 -35.62 -15.47
N LYS A 604 -32.98 -35.29 -15.98
CA LYS A 604 -34.06 -34.67 -15.17
C LYS A 604 -34.50 -35.51 -13.97
N THR A 605 -34.37 -36.82 -14.06
CA THR A 605 -34.75 -37.77 -13.00
C THR A 605 -33.62 -38.05 -12.02
N ASP A 606 -32.43 -37.47 -12.23
CA ASP A 606 -31.33 -37.58 -11.28
C ASP A 606 -31.65 -36.77 -10.00
N PRO A 607 -31.52 -37.34 -8.79
CA PRO A 607 -31.98 -36.69 -7.55
C PRO A 607 -31.32 -35.34 -7.25
N GLU A 608 -30.03 -35.20 -7.56
CA GLU A 608 -29.27 -33.99 -7.25
C GLU A 608 -29.07 -33.12 -8.50
N PHE A 609 -28.70 -33.75 -9.62
CA PHE A 609 -28.42 -33.03 -10.85
C PHE A 609 -29.69 -32.56 -11.55
N GLY A 610 -30.77 -33.35 -11.47
CA GLY A 610 -32.06 -33.03 -12.10
C GLY A 610 -32.69 -31.76 -11.52
N GLU A 611 -32.70 -31.63 -10.19
CA GLU A 611 -33.22 -30.43 -9.51
C GLU A 611 -32.44 -29.18 -9.90
N PHE A 612 -31.10 -29.28 -9.93
CA PHE A 612 -30.24 -28.19 -10.38
C PHE A 612 -30.56 -27.77 -11.82
N LEU A 613 -30.64 -28.72 -12.76
CA LEU A 613 -30.88 -28.43 -14.17
C LEU A 613 -32.27 -27.81 -14.41
N ILE A 614 -33.31 -28.28 -13.70
CA ILE A 614 -34.66 -27.71 -13.78
C ILE A 614 -34.65 -26.23 -13.35
N ASN A 615 -33.95 -25.91 -12.27
CA ASN A 615 -33.80 -24.53 -11.82
C ASN A 615 -32.95 -23.69 -12.77
N PHE A 616 -31.87 -24.25 -13.30
CA PHE A 616 -30.95 -23.57 -14.20
C PHE A 616 -31.61 -23.18 -15.54
N PHE A 617 -32.46 -24.04 -16.11
CA PHE A 617 -33.19 -23.79 -17.36
C PHE A 617 -34.61 -23.22 -17.18
N LYS A 618 -34.94 -22.73 -15.97
CA LYS A 618 -36.31 -22.30 -15.59
C LYS A 618 -36.84 -21.10 -16.39
N ASP A 619 -35.97 -20.25 -16.92
CA ASP A 619 -36.38 -19.00 -17.55
C ASP A 619 -37.23 -19.19 -18.83
N GLY A 620 -37.10 -20.35 -19.51
CA GLY A 620 -37.78 -20.68 -20.76
C GLY A 620 -37.48 -19.75 -21.95
N LYS A 621 -36.56 -18.79 -21.80
CA LYS A 621 -36.35 -17.69 -22.76
C LYS A 621 -35.32 -18.06 -23.83
N SER A 622 -34.22 -18.68 -23.43
CA SER A 622 -33.13 -19.05 -24.35
C SER A 622 -33.51 -20.24 -25.25
N LYS A 623 -32.83 -20.40 -26.40
CA LYS A 623 -33.03 -21.58 -27.27
C LYS A 623 -32.67 -22.88 -26.54
N ALA A 624 -31.68 -22.83 -25.65
CA ALA A 624 -31.28 -23.94 -24.79
C ALA A 624 -32.36 -24.29 -23.76
N SER A 625 -32.91 -23.30 -23.05
CA SER A 625 -34.02 -23.49 -22.10
C SER A 625 -35.25 -24.09 -22.77
N LYS A 626 -35.57 -23.63 -23.99
CA LYS A 626 -36.67 -24.20 -24.78
C LYS A 626 -36.39 -25.67 -25.11
N ALA A 627 -35.19 -25.99 -25.61
CA ALA A 627 -34.79 -27.35 -25.96
C ALA A 627 -34.77 -28.31 -24.75
N PHE A 628 -34.28 -27.85 -23.59
CA PHE A 628 -34.30 -28.63 -22.34
C PHE A 628 -35.73 -28.95 -21.88
N ASN A 629 -36.67 -28.01 -22.07
CA ASN A 629 -38.06 -28.14 -21.62
C ASN A 629 -38.97 -28.86 -22.61
N ILE A 630 -38.48 -29.30 -23.77
CA ILE A 630 -39.24 -30.16 -24.68
C ILE A 630 -39.56 -31.46 -23.93
N LYS A 631 -40.85 -31.81 -23.83
CA LYS A 631 -41.27 -33.13 -23.34
C LYS A 631 -40.77 -34.18 -24.34
N LYS A 632 -39.83 -35.03 -23.89
CA LYS A 632 -39.44 -36.24 -24.60
C LYS A 632 -40.52 -37.30 -24.46
#